data_AF-A0A432YKU6-F1
#
_entry.id   AF-A0A432YKU6-F1
#
_cell.length_a   1.000
_cell.length_b   1.000
_cell.length_c   1.000
_cell.angle_alpha   90.00
_cell.angle_beta   90.00
_cell.angle_gamma   90.00
#
_symmetry.space_group_name_H-M   'P 1'
#
loop_
_entity.id
_entity.type
_entity.pdbx_description
1 polymer ?
#
loop_
_entity_poly.entity_id
_entity_poly.type
_entity_poly.pdbx_seq_one_letter_code
_entity_poly.pdbx_strand_id
1 'polypeptide(L)'
;MSNQTVISMTLRSRLEQEIDTLEQRITRLNIHEDNFTDWFDAQLFSQDANQPLDYIRELRQNLFSLINATTTSRSQWLSERIAHQLGALHQAVRWAEQGR
;
A
#
# COMPACT_ATOMS: atom_id res chain seq x y z
N MET A 1 -15.77 -5.54 -26.62
CA MET A 1 -14.36 -5.14 -26.45
C MET A 1 -14.05 -5.17 -24.97
N SER A 2 -13.39 -6.23 -24.49
CA SER A 2 -13.11 -6.43 -23.06
C SER A 2 -11.68 -5.98 -22.79
N ASN A 3 -11.51 -4.74 -22.32
CA ASN A 3 -10.22 -4.24 -21.86
C ASN A 3 -9.94 -4.75 -20.44
N GLN A 4 -9.58 -6.03 -20.35
CA GLN A 4 -9.08 -6.62 -19.11
C GLN A 4 -7.66 -6.10 -18.91
N THR A 5 -7.44 -5.29 -17.87
CA THR A 5 -6.10 -4.85 -17.50
C THR A 5 -5.37 -6.05 -16.90
N VAL A 6 -4.64 -6.78 -17.74
CA VAL A 6 -3.85 -7.93 -17.30
C VAL A 6 -2.55 -7.41 -16.68
N ILE A 7 -2.48 -7.37 -15.35
CA ILE A 7 -1.21 -7.18 -14.66
C ILE A 7 -0.36 -8.42 -14.90
N SER A 8 0.89 -8.22 -15.32
CA SER A 8 1.80 -9.34 -15.52
C SER A 8 2.05 -10.06 -14.19
N MET A 9 2.16 -11.39 -14.24
CA MET A 9 2.48 -12.19 -13.04
C MET A 9 3.77 -11.70 -12.36
N THR A 10 4.75 -11.25 -13.14
CA THR A 10 6.00 -10.67 -12.64
C THR A 10 5.78 -9.38 -11.86
N LEU A 11 4.94 -8.47 -12.37
CA LEU A 11 4.66 -7.22 -11.67
C LEU A 11 3.88 -7.48 -10.38
N ARG A 12 2.90 -8.40 -10.43
CA ARG A 12 2.16 -8.84 -9.23
C ARG A 12 3.12 -9.35 -8.16
N SER A 13 3.98 -10.30 -8.51
CA SER A 13 4.91 -10.92 -7.57
C SER A 13 5.87 -9.89 -6.94
N ARG A 14 6.33 -8.90 -7.73
CA ARG A 14 7.14 -7.80 -7.21
C ARG A 14 6.38 -6.93 -6.21
N LEU A 15 5.12 -6.58 -6.51
CA LEU A 15 4.29 -5.79 -5.60
C LEU A 15 4.00 -6.55 -4.30
N GLU A 16 3.70 -7.84 -4.37
CA GLU A 16 3.52 -8.70 -3.19
C GLU A 16 4.80 -8.71 -2.32
N GLN A 17 5.97 -8.91 -2.94
CA GLN A 17 7.27 -8.89 -2.25
C GLN A 17 7.58 -7.53 -1.59
N GLU A 18 7.26 -6.43 -2.26
CA GLU A 18 7.47 -5.09 -1.73
C GLU A 18 6.61 -4.83 -0.50
N ILE A 19 5.33 -5.24 -0.56
CA ILE A 19 4.39 -5.11 0.56
C ILE A 19 4.86 -5.95 1.75
N ASP A 20 5.32 -7.18 1.52
CA ASP A 20 5.86 -8.05 2.57
C ASP A 20 7.12 -7.43 3.21
N THR A 21 7.98 -6.82 2.40
CA THR A 21 9.19 -6.13 2.89
C THR A 21 8.82 -4.92 3.76
N LEU A 22 7.82 -4.13 3.35
CA LEU A 22 7.31 -3.01 4.14
C LEU A 22 6.72 -3.48 5.47
N GLU A 23 5.91 -4.54 5.47
CA GLU A 23 5.33 -5.12 6.69
C GLU A 23 6.40 -5.55 7.69
N GLN A 24 7.43 -6.25 7.21
CA GLN A 24 8.55 -6.69 8.05
C GLN A 24 9.30 -5.50 8.67
N ARG A 25 9.53 -4.43 7.88
CA ARG A 25 10.21 -3.21 8.36
C ARG A 25 9.38 -2.48 9.40
N ILE A 26 8.09 -2.28 9.15
CA ILE A 26 7.15 -1.66 10.10
C ILE A 26 7.13 -2.44 11.41
N THR A 27 7.00 -3.76 11.34
CA THR A 27 6.99 -4.65 12.50
C THR A 27 8.31 -4.56 13.29
N ARG A 28 9.46 -4.61 12.60
CA ARG A 28 10.79 -4.52 13.23
C ARG A 28 11.03 -3.17 13.90
N LEU A 29 10.56 -2.09 13.28
CA LEU A 29 10.74 -0.75 13.80
C LEU A 29 9.84 -0.48 15.02
N ASN A 30 8.82 -1.33 15.26
CA ASN A 30 7.81 -1.17 16.30
C ASN A 30 7.18 0.23 16.20
N ILE A 31 6.77 0.59 14.99
CA ILE A 31 6.16 1.88 14.72
C ILE A 31 4.78 1.87 15.39
N HIS A 32 4.55 2.84 16.27
CA HIS A 32 3.27 3.06 16.95
C HIS A 32 2.51 4.20 16.28
N GLU A 33 1.19 4.17 16.43
CA GLU A 33 0.24 5.16 15.91
C GLU A 33 0.68 6.61 16.19
N ASP A 34 1.17 6.89 17.41
CA ASP A 34 1.59 8.23 17.84
C ASP A 34 2.73 8.85 17.00
N ASN A 35 3.60 8.01 16.45
CA ASN A 35 4.67 8.48 15.56
C ASN A 35 4.17 8.58 14.12
N PHE A 36 3.02 8.00 13.80
CA PHE A 36 2.59 7.71 12.43
C PHE A 36 1.56 8.71 11.88
N THR A 37 0.82 9.40 12.75
CA THR A 37 -0.32 10.25 12.40
C THR A 37 0.00 11.36 11.40
N ASP A 38 1.21 11.91 11.43
CA ASP A 38 1.62 13.00 10.53
C ASP A 38 1.97 12.55 9.09
N TRP A 39 2.09 11.25 8.84
CA TRP A 39 2.50 10.71 7.53
C TRP A 39 1.33 10.18 6.69
N PHE A 40 0.16 10.02 7.29
CA PHE A 40 -0.98 9.35 6.68
C PHE A 40 -2.06 10.36 6.31
N ASP A 41 -2.04 10.75 5.04
CA ASP A 41 -3.12 11.54 4.45
C ASP A 41 -4.41 10.71 4.39
N ALA A 42 -5.45 11.20 5.05
CA ALA A 42 -6.79 10.58 5.08
C ALA A 42 -7.44 10.48 3.68
N GLN A 43 -6.87 11.10 2.65
CA GLN A 43 -7.28 10.91 1.27
C GLN A 43 -6.72 9.62 0.63
N LEU A 44 -5.62 9.07 1.18
CA LEU A 44 -4.92 7.91 0.64
C LEU A 44 -5.31 6.60 1.31
N PHE A 45 -5.72 6.65 2.58
CA PHE A 45 -6.05 5.48 3.39
C PHE A 45 -7.43 5.60 4.01
N SER A 46 -8.04 4.48 4.38
CA SER A 46 -9.31 4.46 5.10
C SER A 46 -9.18 5.13 6.47
N GLN A 47 -10.23 5.83 6.91
CA GLN A 47 -10.32 6.41 8.25
C GLN A 47 -10.43 5.34 9.35
N ASP A 48 -10.71 4.09 8.99
CA ASP A 48 -10.77 2.96 9.91
C ASP A 48 -9.39 2.35 10.21
N ALA A 49 -8.33 2.78 9.50
CA ALA A 49 -6.98 2.29 9.71
C ALA A 49 -6.31 3.09 10.83
N ASN A 50 -6.15 2.48 12.00
CA ASN A 50 -5.59 3.13 13.19
C ASN A 50 -4.16 2.67 13.49
N GLN A 51 -3.72 1.56 12.89
CA GLN A 51 -2.38 1.02 13.11
C GLN A 51 -1.58 0.92 11.81
N PRO A 52 -0.24 1.02 11.85
CA PRO A 52 0.63 0.84 10.69
C PRO A 52 0.33 -0.41 9.85
N LEU A 53 -0.04 -1.51 10.52
CA LEU A 53 -0.38 -2.77 9.86
C LEU A 53 -1.75 -2.77 9.17
N ASP A 54 -2.67 -1.88 9.57
CA ASP A 54 -3.97 -1.75 8.91
C ASP A 54 -3.81 -1.19 7.49
N TYR A 55 -2.85 -0.28 7.29
CA TYR A 55 -2.52 0.26 5.98
C TYR A 55 -1.88 -0.77 5.05
N ILE A 56 -1.03 -1.66 5.59
CA ILE A 56 -0.51 -2.81 4.85
C ILE A 56 -1.67 -3.73 4.44
N ARG A 57 -2.63 -3.95 5.34
CA ARG A 57 -3.82 -4.76 5.04
C ARG A 57 -4.66 -4.13 3.93
N GLU A 58 -4.91 -2.83 3.98
CA GLU A 58 -5.64 -2.10 2.93
C GLU A 58 -4.89 -2.17 1.60
N LEU A 59 -3.57 -1.99 1.59
CA LEU A 59 -2.75 -2.07 0.39
C LEU A 59 -2.84 -3.45 -0.26
N ARG A 60 -2.80 -4.54 0.52
CA ARG A 60 -3.02 -5.92 0.04
C ARG A 60 -4.41 -6.10 -0.55
N GLN A 61 -5.44 -5.55 0.09
CA GLN A 61 -6.82 -5.60 -0.40
C GLN A 61 -6.98 -4.85 -1.73
N ASN A 62 -6.35 -3.69 -1.86
CA ASN A 62 -6.33 -2.91 -3.10
C ASN A 62 -5.60 -3.65 -4.22
N LEU A 63 -4.45 -4.28 -3.93
CA LEU A 63 -3.73 -5.11 -4.89
C LEU A 63 -4.57 -6.31 -5.35
N PHE A 64 -5.21 -7.02 -4.42
CA PHE A 64 -6.12 -8.10 -4.74
C PHE A 64 -7.29 -7.62 -5.61
N SER A 65 -7.88 -6.47 -5.28
CA SER A 65 -8.95 -5.86 -6.05
C SER A 65 -8.50 -5.46 -7.46
N LEU A 66 -7.25 -5.03 -7.61
CA LEU A 66 -6.66 -4.62 -8.87
C LEU A 66 -6.43 -5.83 -9.79
N ILE A 67 -5.92 -6.93 -9.24
CA ILE A 67 -5.72 -8.19 -9.96
C ILE A 67 -7.05 -8.73 -10.51
N ASN A 68 -8.13 -8.54 -9.75
CA ASN A 68 -9.47 -9.00 -10.14
C ASN A 68 -10.32 -7.93 -10.85
N ALA A 69 -9.74 -6.76 -11.16
CA ALA A 69 -10.49 -5.67 -11.79
C ALA A 69 -10.85 -6.02 -13.24
N THR A 70 -12.15 -5.90 -13.56
CA THR A 70 -12.69 -6.24 -14.88
C THR A 70 -12.83 -5.02 -15.80
N THR A 71 -12.68 -3.81 -15.27
CA THR A 71 -12.86 -2.54 -16.00
C THR A 71 -11.59 -1.69 -15.94
N THR A 72 -11.22 -1.08 -17.06
CA THR A 72 -10.03 -0.22 -17.15
C THR A 72 -10.04 0.93 -16.13
N SER A 73 -11.18 1.62 -15.95
CA SER A 73 -11.28 2.74 -15.01
C SER A 73 -10.98 2.32 -13.56
N ARG A 74 -11.51 1.16 -13.13
CA ARG A 74 -11.23 0.61 -11.80
C ARG A 74 -9.77 0.22 -11.66
N SER A 75 -9.19 -0.40 -12.68
CA SER A 75 -7.77 -0.77 -12.66
C SER A 75 -6.86 0.44 -12.58
N GLN A 76 -7.16 1.51 -13.32
CA GLN A 76 -6.41 2.77 -13.28
C GLN A 76 -6.47 3.40 -11.89
N TRP A 77 -7.69 3.57 -11.36
CA TRP A 77 -7.89 4.13 -10.03
C TRP A 77 -7.17 3.33 -8.94
N LEU A 78 -7.27 1.99 -8.97
CA LEU A 78 -6.57 1.13 -8.01
C LEU A 78 -5.05 1.20 -8.19
N SER A 79 -4.54 1.31 -9.41
CA SER A 79 -3.10 1.43 -9.67
C SER A 79 -2.53 2.74 -9.12
N GLU A 80 -3.22 3.85 -9.36
CA GLU A 80 -2.86 5.17 -8.80
C GLU A 80 -2.90 5.14 -7.27
N ARG A 81 -3.97 4.57 -6.69
CA ARG A 81 -4.11 4.45 -5.24
C ARG A 81 -2.99 3.61 -4.64
N ILE A 82 -2.68 2.45 -5.21
CA ILE A 82 -1.57 1.58 -4.75
C ILE A 82 -0.23 2.31 -4.85
N ALA A 83 0.02 3.03 -5.94
CA ALA A 83 1.27 3.79 -6.11
C ALA A 83 1.42 4.87 -5.03
N HIS A 84 0.36 5.62 -4.74
CA HIS A 84 0.37 6.64 -3.68
C HIS A 84 0.56 6.02 -2.29
N GLN A 85 -0.15 4.92 -1.99
CA GLN A 85 -0.05 4.21 -0.72
C GLN A 85 1.36 3.63 -0.50
N LEU A 86 1.96 3.01 -1.53
CA LEU A 86 3.35 2.54 -1.47
C LEU A 86 4.34 3.69 -1.25
N GLY A 87 4.18 4.80 -1.97
CA GLY A 87 5.03 5.98 -1.81
C GLY A 87 5.00 6.53 -0.38
N ALA A 88 3.81 6.68 0.18
CA ALA A 88 3.61 7.14 1.56
C ALA A 88 4.24 6.17 2.57
N LEU A 89 4.00 4.86 2.44
CA LEU A 89 4.58 3.84 3.33
C LEU A 89 6.10 3.80 3.26
N HIS A 90 6.69 3.93 2.07
CA HIS A 90 8.14 4.02 1.91
C HIS A 90 8.74 5.23 2.61
N GLN A 91 8.09 6.38 2.45
CA GLN A 91 8.53 7.62 3.09
C GLN A 91 8.43 7.52 4.62
N ALA A 92 7.32 7.00 5.13
CA ALA A 92 7.09 6.78 6.57
C ALA A 92 8.15 5.86 7.18
N VAL A 93 8.40 4.71 6.55
CA VAL A 93 9.40 3.75 7.02
C VAL A 93 10.80 4.36 6.98
N ARG A 94 11.16 5.08 5.91
CA ARG A 94 12.46 5.75 5.79
C ARG A 94 12.65 6.80 6.89
N TRP A 95 11.62 7.61 7.18
CA TRP A 95 11.69 8.60 8.25
C TRP A 95 11.88 7.92 9.61
N ALA A 96 11.13 6.85 9.88
CA ALA A 96 11.24 6.10 11.13
C ALA A 96 12.60 5.41 11.31
N GLU A 97 13.26 5.03 10.21
CA GLU A 97 14.64 4.50 10.22
C GLU A 97 15.69 5.58 10.49
N GLN A 98 15.44 6.83 10.07
CA GLN A 98 16.38 7.96 10.22
C GLN A 98 16.23 8.71 11.55
N GLY A 99 15.02 8.70 12.13
CA GLY A 99 14.69 9.37 13.39
C GLY A 99 15.01 8.57 14.66
N ARG A 100 15.70 7.44 14.53
CA ARG A 100 16.28 6.65 15.63
C ARG A 100 17.77 6.94 15.76
#